data_AF-A0A3N4JS57-F1
#
_entry.id   AF-A0A3N4JS57-F1
#
_cell.length_a   1.000
_cell.length_b   1.000
_cell.length_c   1.000
_cell.angle_alpha   90.00
_cell.angle_beta   90.00
_cell.angle_gamma   90.00
#
_symmetry.space_group_name_H-M   'P 1'
#
loop_
_entity.id
_entity.type
_entity.pdbx_description
1 polymer ?
#
loop_
_entity_poly.entity_id
_entity_poly.type
_entity_poly.pdbx_seq_one_letter_code
_entity_poly.pdbx_strand_id
1 'polypeptide(L)'
;MGILAILWARFAVGYCISGGARGASDEIVQHNGVGTVEITDFFADTFGKIWTSCGNCSGNKGPREVILKGVIAKGGTVFAGANSNYGDTATIANSCGVTPSKMCQIYEGCDKSKGDCESAKLSTGFDEKTCIDGDGNTAIC
;
A
#
# COMPACT_ATOMS: atom_id res chain seq x y z
N MET A 1 -10.34 -20.84 4.66
CA MET A 1 -11.08 -19.77 5.37
C MET A 1 -10.16 -19.19 6.43
N GLY A 2 -9.32 -18.24 6.04
CA GLY A 2 -8.46 -17.48 6.95
C GLY A 2 -8.94 -16.03 6.94
N ILE A 3 -9.01 -15.42 8.11
CA ILE A 3 -9.65 -14.13 8.40
C ILE A 3 -9.16 -13.04 7.43
N LEU A 4 -10.05 -12.63 6.54
CA LEU A 4 -9.82 -11.58 5.55
C LEU A 4 -10.17 -10.22 6.18
N ALA A 5 -9.21 -9.61 6.86
CA ALA A 5 -9.34 -8.22 7.29
C ALA A 5 -8.99 -7.30 6.09
N ILE A 6 -9.85 -7.28 5.06
CA ILE A 6 -9.78 -6.25 4.03
C ILE A 6 -10.50 -5.02 4.55
N LEU A 7 -9.74 -3.97 4.88
CA LEU A 7 -10.31 -2.65 5.15
C LEU A 7 -10.45 -1.88 3.84
N TRP A 8 -11.68 -1.46 3.52
CA TRP A 8 -11.97 -0.63 2.36
C TRP A 8 -12.02 0.85 2.77
N ALA A 9 -11.01 1.63 2.41
CA ALA A 9 -11.06 3.09 2.56
C ALA A 9 -11.83 3.70 1.37
N ARG A 10 -13.14 3.98 1.56
CA ARG A 10 -14.09 4.32 0.48
C ARG A 10 -14.37 5.82 0.28
N PHE A 11 -14.17 6.68 1.27
CA PHE A 11 -14.47 8.12 1.18
C PHE A 11 -13.44 8.98 1.92
N ALA A 12 -13.24 10.22 1.46
CA ALA A 12 -12.22 11.17 1.89
C ALA A 12 -12.27 11.46 3.39
N VAL A 13 -11.53 10.66 4.16
CA VAL A 13 -11.36 10.73 5.61
C VAL A 13 -10.01 10.08 5.91
N GLY A 14 -9.20 10.71 6.77
CA GLY A 14 -7.97 10.11 7.27
C GLY A 14 -8.28 8.86 8.10
N TYR A 15 -7.73 7.70 7.73
CA TYR A 15 -7.87 6.47 8.51
C TYR A 15 -6.58 6.23 9.29
N CYS A 16 -6.66 6.14 10.62
CA CYS A 16 -5.54 5.67 11.44
C CYS A 16 -5.78 4.21 11.82
N ILE A 17 -4.87 3.32 11.43
CA ILE A 17 -4.96 1.88 11.61
C ILE A 17 -3.78 1.43 12.46
N SER A 18 -4.03 0.70 13.53
CA SER A 18 -3.02 0.04 14.36
C SER A 18 -3.46 -1.39 14.71
N GLY A 19 -2.57 -2.17 15.34
CA GLY A 19 -2.86 -3.55 15.70
C GLY A 19 -2.22 -4.54 14.72
N GLY A 20 -3.01 -5.39 14.05
CA GLY A 20 -2.43 -6.33 13.10
C GLY A 20 -3.43 -7.14 12.29
N ALA A 21 -2.94 -7.77 11.22
CA ALA A 21 -3.70 -8.68 10.37
C ALA A 21 -2.85 -9.89 9.96
N ARG A 22 -3.52 -11.03 9.74
CA ARG A 22 -2.87 -12.28 9.36
C ARG A 22 -3.64 -13.02 8.27
N GLY A 23 -2.92 -13.55 7.28
CA GLY A 23 -3.48 -14.46 6.27
C GLY A 23 -4.22 -13.75 5.12
N ALA A 24 -3.88 -12.49 4.83
CA ALA A 24 -4.46 -11.73 3.73
C ALA A 24 -3.77 -12.06 2.41
N SER A 25 -4.34 -12.96 1.60
CA SER A 25 -3.66 -13.50 0.41
C SER A 25 -3.27 -12.47 -0.65
N ASP A 26 -3.99 -11.35 -0.76
CA ASP A 26 -3.69 -10.28 -1.75
C ASP A 26 -3.39 -8.95 -1.08
N GLU A 27 -4.33 -8.39 -0.31
CA GLU A 27 -4.16 -7.08 0.32
C GLU A 27 -4.89 -6.96 1.66
N ILE A 28 -4.31 -6.19 2.59
CA ILE A 28 -4.91 -5.88 3.90
C ILE A 28 -5.75 -4.61 3.79
N VAL A 29 -5.22 -3.54 3.19
CA VAL A 29 -5.93 -2.27 3.01
C VAL A 29 -6.05 -1.93 1.53
N GLN A 30 -7.29 -1.89 1.05
CA GLN A 30 -7.62 -1.47 -0.31
C GLN A 30 -8.14 -0.03 -0.29
N HIS A 31 -7.40 0.89 -0.90
CA HIS A 31 -7.69 2.32 -0.91
C HIS A 31 -8.29 2.74 -2.25
N ASN A 32 -9.61 3.00 -2.24
CA ASN A 32 -10.36 3.39 -3.44
C ASN A 32 -10.68 4.89 -3.47
N GLY A 33 -10.92 5.51 -2.31
CA GLY A 33 -11.18 6.94 -2.18
C GLY A 33 -9.94 7.80 -2.44
N VAL A 34 -10.13 9.11 -2.57
CA VAL A 34 -9.05 10.11 -2.50
C VAL A 34 -8.84 10.45 -1.02
N GLY A 35 -7.60 10.60 -0.57
CA GLY A 35 -7.29 10.93 0.82
C GLY A 35 -6.02 10.24 1.33
N THR A 36 -5.86 10.22 2.64
CA THR A 36 -4.67 9.72 3.34
C THR A 36 -5.04 8.57 4.27
N VAL A 37 -4.21 7.51 4.29
CA VAL A 37 -4.29 6.41 5.24
C VAL A 37 -3.01 6.37 6.06
N GLU A 38 -3.12 6.36 7.38
CA GLU A 38 -2.00 6.19 8.29
C GLU A 38 -2.09 4.80 8.93
N ILE A 39 -1.05 3.99 8.78
CA ILE A 39 -0.94 2.67 9.42
C ILE A 39 0.29 2.72 10.33
N THR A 40 0.05 2.73 11.64
CA THR A 40 1.08 2.91 12.65
C THR A 40 1.10 1.73 13.62
N ASP A 41 2.29 1.26 14.00
CA ASP A 41 2.50 0.17 14.95
C ASP A 41 1.67 -1.07 14.61
N PHE A 42 1.79 -1.51 13.36
CA PHE A 42 0.97 -2.57 12.77
C PHE A 42 1.78 -3.84 12.52
N PHE A 43 1.23 -4.98 12.92
CA PHE A 43 1.81 -6.30 12.65
C PHE A 43 1.10 -6.99 11.49
N ALA A 44 1.83 -7.33 10.43
CA ALA A 44 1.32 -8.07 9.28
C ALA A 44 2.00 -9.44 9.18
N ASP A 45 1.23 -10.52 9.12
CA ASP A 45 1.75 -11.88 8.90
C ASP A 45 1.05 -12.58 7.73
N THR A 46 1.82 -13.12 6.80
CA THR A 46 1.31 -13.86 5.64
C THR A 46 0.33 -13.00 4.83
N PHE A 47 0.90 -12.05 4.07
CA PHE A 47 0.14 -11.05 3.33
C PHE A 47 0.69 -10.83 1.91
N GLY A 48 -0.16 -10.43 0.96
CA GLY A 48 0.32 -9.96 -0.33
C GLY A 48 0.90 -8.54 -0.21
N LYS A 49 0.02 -7.57 0.04
CA LYS A 49 0.30 -6.14 0.25
C LYS A 49 -0.36 -5.61 1.51
N ILE A 50 0.28 -4.69 2.23
CA ILE A 50 -0.33 -4.07 3.41
C ILE A 50 -1.30 -2.98 2.96
N TRP A 51 -0.89 -2.14 2.02
CA TRP A 51 -1.73 -1.11 1.43
C TRP A 51 -1.62 -1.11 -0.10
N THR A 52 -2.74 -0.97 -0.77
CA THR A 52 -2.82 -0.84 -2.23
C THR A 52 -3.70 0.37 -2.59
N SER A 53 -3.17 1.29 -3.39
CA SER A 53 -3.98 2.25 -4.14
C SER A 53 -4.66 1.54 -5.31
N CYS A 54 -5.98 1.68 -5.45
CA CYS A 54 -6.70 0.99 -6.51
C CYS A 54 -6.12 1.29 -7.90
N GLY A 55 -5.55 0.26 -8.54
CA GLY A 55 -4.89 0.40 -9.84
C GLY A 55 -5.84 0.42 -11.03
N ASN A 56 -7.07 -0.09 -10.90
CA ASN A 56 -7.99 -0.27 -12.02
C ASN A 56 -9.46 -0.03 -11.65
N CYS A 57 -9.75 0.81 -10.64
CA CYS A 57 -11.13 1.07 -10.23
C CYS A 57 -11.94 1.74 -11.36
N SER A 58 -13.26 1.53 -11.37
CA SER A 58 -14.14 2.34 -12.23
C SER A 58 -14.22 3.77 -11.69
N GLY A 59 -14.03 4.76 -12.56
CA GLY A 59 -13.92 6.16 -12.17
C GLY A 59 -12.64 6.44 -11.37
N ASN A 60 -11.55 5.75 -11.72
CA ASN A 60 -10.30 5.81 -10.96
C ASN A 60 -9.74 7.22 -10.89
N LYS A 61 -9.19 7.57 -9.72
CA LYS A 61 -8.72 8.92 -9.40
C LYS A 61 -7.73 8.88 -8.25
N GLY A 62 -6.91 9.91 -8.16
CA GLY A 62 -6.06 10.21 -7.02
C GLY A 62 -6.11 11.71 -6.67
N PRO A 63 -5.16 12.21 -5.85
CA PRO A 63 -4.09 11.44 -5.23
C PRO A 63 -4.57 10.58 -4.04
N ARG A 64 -3.91 9.45 -3.82
CA ARG A 64 -4.04 8.64 -2.62
C ARG A 64 -2.71 8.60 -1.89
N GLU A 65 -2.77 8.79 -0.59
CA GLU A 65 -1.58 8.78 0.26
C GLU A 65 -1.65 7.65 1.29
N VAL A 66 -0.50 7.04 1.56
CA VAL A 66 -0.29 6.22 2.75
C VAL A 66 0.95 6.64 3.53
N ILE A 67 0.83 6.63 4.84
CA ILE A 67 1.94 6.75 5.78
C ILE A 67 2.01 5.44 6.58
N LEU A 68 3.05 4.65 6.35
CA LEU A 68 3.35 3.41 7.07
C LEU A 68 4.47 3.68 8.07
N LYS A 69 4.20 3.50 9.37
CA LYS A 69 5.20 3.76 10.43
C LYS A 69 5.24 2.64 11.47
N GLY A 70 6.42 2.14 11.80
CA GLY A 70 6.54 1.11 12.84
C GLY A 70 5.90 -0.22 12.44
N VAL A 71 5.84 -0.52 11.13
CA VAL A 71 5.19 -1.74 10.64
C VAL A 71 6.15 -2.91 10.72
N ILE A 72 5.71 -3.99 11.38
CA ILE A 72 6.45 -5.25 11.50
C ILE A 72 5.76 -6.28 10.60
N ALA A 73 6.47 -6.75 9.58
CA ALA A 73 5.89 -7.62 8.57
C ALA A 73 6.61 -8.98 8.52
N LYS A 74 5.86 -10.07 8.38
CA LYS A 74 6.40 -11.44 8.25
C LYS A 74 5.70 -12.20 7.13
N GLY A 75 6.48 -12.91 6.31
CA GLY A 75 5.95 -13.80 5.29
C GLY A 75 5.10 -13.12 4.20
N GLY A 76 5.30 -11.82 3.96
CA GLY A 76 4.64 -11.09 2.88
C GLY A 76 5.61 -10.52 1.85
N THR A 77 5.07 -9.83 0.85
CA THR A 77 5.84 -9.49 -0.37
C THR A 77 6.16 -8.00 -0.52
N VAL A 78 5.19 -7.11 -0.31
CA VAL A 78 5.32 -5.66 -0.54
C VAL A 78 4.50 -4.91 0.51
N PHE A 79 4.96 -3.77 1.00
CA PHE A 79 4.24 -2.97 1.99
C PHE A 79 3.17 -2.11 1.31
N ALA A 80 3.56 -1.34 0.30
CA ALA A 80 2.67 -0.40 -0.40
C ALA A 80 2.69 -0.59 -1.93
N GLY A 81 1.53 -0.46 -2.56
CA GLY A 81 1.37 -0.33 -4.02
C GLY A 81 0.74 1.00 -4.39
N ALA A 82 1.45 1.89 -5.11
CA ALA A 82 1.02 3.26 -5.40
C ALA A 82 1.02 3.57 -6.92
N ASN A 83 0.06 4.38 -7.40
CA ASN A 83 -0.03 4.76 -8.80
C ASN A 83 0.64 6.12 -9.06
N SER A 84 1.78 6.13 -9.76
CA SER A 84 2.55 7.35 -9.98
C SER A 84 1.83 8.37 -10.87
N ASN A 85 1.06 7.89 -11.85
CA ASN A 85 0.31 8.74 -12.78
C ASN A 85 -0.91 9.44 -12.14
N TYR A 86 -1.37 8.97 -10.98
CA TYR A 86 -2.42 9.63 -10.19
C TYR A 86 -1.88 10.53 -9.07
N GLY A 87 -0.55 10.65 -8.95
CA GLY A 87 0.09 11.44 -7.91
C GLY A 87 0.02 10.82 -6.53
N ASP A 88 -0.13 9.49 -6.46
CA ASP A 88 -0.17 8.78 -5.19
C ASP A 88 1.19 8.82 -4.49
N THR A 89 1.16 8.82 -3.16
CA THR A 89 2.37 8.80 -2.32
C THR A 89 2.29 7.69 -1.28
N ALA A 90 3.42 7.02 -1.04
CA ALA A 90 3.58 6.01 -0.02
C ALA A 90 4.87 6.29 0.76
N THR A 91 4.70 6.81 1.97
CA THR A 91 5.81 7.05 2.89
C THR A 91 5.94 5.87 3.83
N ILE A 92 7.13 5.27 3.92
CA ILE A 92 7.39 4.12 4.80
C ILE A 92 8.53 4.48 5.73
N ALA A 93 8.34 4.36 7.04
CA ALA A 93 9.35 4.73 8.04
C ALA A 93 9.42 3.71 9.17
N ASN A 94 10.62 3.51 9.73
CA ASN A 94 10.87 2.69 10.91
C ASN A 94 10.20 1.30 10.85
N SER A 95 10.17 0.69 9.66
CA SER A 95 9.42 -0.54 9.40
C SER A 95 10.37 -1.67 8.98
N CYS A 96 9.96 -2.91 9.21
CA CYS A 96 10.84 -4.05 8.99
C CYS A 96 10.11 -5.28 8.46
N GLY A 97 10.86 -6.17 7.78
CA GLY A 97 10.38 -7.51 7.42
C GLY A 97 10.40 -7.86 5.93
N VAL A 98 10.67 -6.88 5.07
CA VAL A 98 10.95 -7.05 3.64
C VAL A 98 12.15 -6.17 3.31
N THR A 99 12.99 -6.58 2.36
CA THR A 99 14.12 -5.75 1.91
C THR A 99 13.63 -4.35 1.50
N PRO A 100 14.26 -3.25 1.93
CA PRO A 100 13.81 -1.88 1.61
C PRO A 100 13.53 -1.65 0.12
N SER A 101 14.38 -2.16 -0.78
CA SER A 101 14.19 -2.07 -2.24
C SER A 101 12.97 -2.81 -2.80
N LYS A 102 12.26 -3.57 -1.96
CA LYS A 102 11.03 -4.31 -2.30
C LYS A 102 9.82 -3.85 -1.48
N MET A 103 9.97 -2.88 -0.59
CA MET A 103 8.88 -2.44 0.29
C MET A 103 7.77 -1.71 -0.49
N CYS A 104 8.09 -1.02 -1.56
CA CYS A 104 7.12 -0.26 -2.33
C CYS A 104 7.11 -0.69 -3.80
N GLN A 105 5.93 -0.88 -4.38
CA GLN A 105 5.74 -1.15 -5.80
C GLN A 105 5.00 0.02 -6.44
N ILE A 106 5.60 0.57 -7.50
CA ILE A 106 5.04 1.65 -8.29
C ILE A 106 4.29 1.06 -9.47
N TYR A 107 3.12 1.62 -9.72
CA TYR A 107 2.21 1.22 -10.77
C TYR A 107 1.82 2.40 -11.65
N GLU A 108 1.33 2.08 -12.85
CA GLU A 108 0.51 2.97 -13.65
C GLU A 108 -0.95 2.55 -13.51
N GLY A 109 -1.74 3.40 -12.85
CA GLY A 109 -3.16 3.17 -12.65
C GLY A 109 -3.96 3.48 -13.93
N CYS A 110 -5.12 2.85 -14.06
CA CYS A 110 -6.01 3.05 -15.19
C CYS A 110 -7.47 3.13 -14.72
N ASP A 111 -8.34 3.66 -15.58
CA ASP A 111 -9.76 3.86 -15.28
C ASP A 111 -10.61 2.85 -16.06
N LYS A 112 -11.11 1.82 -15.37
CA LYS A 112 -11.95 0.78 -15.98
C LYS A 112 -13.27 1.30 -16.56
N SER A 113 -13.69 2.51 -16.18
CA SER A 113 -14.88 3.14 -16.79
C SER A 113 -14.63 3.60 -18.23
N LYS A 114 -13.36 3.73 -18.65
CA LYS A 114 -12.94 4.16 -19.99
C LYS A 114 -12.53 3.00 -20.90
N GLY A 115 -12.57 1.77 -20.40
CA GLY A 115 -12.20 0.56 -21.12
C GLY A 115 -11.51 -0.45 -20.21
N ASP A 116 -11.48 -1.71 -20.63
CA ASP A 116 -10.79 -2.76 -19.89
C ASP A 116 -9.28 -2.48 -19.85
N CYS A 117 -8.73 -2.49 -18.64
CA CYS A 117 -7.33 -2.21 -18.40
C CYS A 117 -6.87 -2.89 -17.11
N GLU A 118 -5.59 -3.21 -17.05
CA GLU A 118 -4.94 -3.68 -15.82
C GLU A 118 -3.77 -2.76 -15.51
N SER A 119 -3.56 -2.53 -14.20
CA SER A 119 -2.55 -1.59 -13.74
C SER A 119 -1.15 -2.16 -14.00
N ALA A 120 -0.35 -1.45 -14.78
CA ALA A 120 0.98 -1.89 -15.17
C ALA A 120 1.96 -1.71 -14.01
N LYS A 121 2.80 -2.71 -13.74
CA LYS A 121 3.94 -2.56 -12.82
C LYS A 121 5.03 -1.75 -13.50
N LEU A 122 5.49 -0.68 -12.86
CA LEU A 122 6.55 0.18 -13.38
C LEU A 122 7.91 -0.16 -12.74
N SER A 123 8.08 0.13 -11.46
CA SER A 123 9.33 -0.07 -10.72
C SER A 123 9.06 -0.49 -9.28
N THR A 124 10.09 -1.00 -8.61
CA THR A 124 10.02 -1.42 -7.20
C THR A 124 11.11 -0.69 -6.41
N GLY A 125 10.79 -0.29 -5.18
CA GLY A 125 11.67 0.45 -4.29
C GLY A 125 11.25 1.91 -4.11
N PHE A 126 12.09 2.67 -3.42
CA PHE A 126 11.89 4.09 -3.17
C PHE A 126 12.39 4.91 -4.38
N ASP A 127 11.55 5.81 -4.88
CA ASP A 127 11.86 6.75 -5.97
C ASP A 127 11.86 8.21 -5.48
N GLU A 128 11.68 8.42 -4.17
CA GLU A 128 11.57 9.71 -3.49
C GLU A 128 10.47 10.63 -4.02
N LYS A 129 9.49 10.06 -4.74
CA LYS A 129 8.37 10.80 -5.32
C LYS A 129 7.04 10.11 -5.05
N THR A 130 6.90 8.88 -5.54
CA THR A 130 5.73 8.02 -5.35
C THR A 130 5.91 7.16 -4.12
N CYS A 131 7.10 6.60 -3.94
CA CYS A 131 7.51 5.77 -2.82
C CYS A 131 8.65 6.50 -2.11
N ILE A 132 8.40 6.94 -0.89
CA ILE A 132 9.30 7.80 -0.11
C ILE A 132 9.88 6.98 1.04
N ASP A 133 11.21 6.96 1.16
CA ASP A 133 11.90 6.36 2.31
C ASP A 133 11.88 7.37 3.47
N GLY A 134 11.10 7.07 4.51
CA GLY A 134 11.05 7.85 5.74
C GLY A 134 12.11 7.45 6.77
N ASP A 135 13.15 6.76 6.32
CA ASP A 135 14.28 6.24 7.09
C ASP A 135 13.93 5.14 8.11
N GLY A 136 14.97 4.42 8.56
CA GLY A 136 14.86 3.37 9.59
C GLY A 136 14.25 2.06 9.09
N ASN A 137 14.10 1.90 7.77
CA ASN A 137 13.54 0.70 7.16
C ASN A 137 14.56 -0.43 7.05
N THR A 138 14.22 -1.64 7.50
CA THR A 138 15.15 -2.78 7.52
C THR A 138 14.53 -4.05 6.94
N ALA A 139 15.38 -4.94 6.42
CA ALA A 139 14.91 -6.24 5.95
C ALA A 139 14.46 -7.17 7.10
N ILE A 140 15.00 -6.96 8.30
CA ILE A 140 14.87 -7.85 9.45
C ILE A 140 14.24 -7.08 10.60
N CYS A 141 13.19 -7.68 11.16
CA CYS A 141 12.67 -7.44 12.50
C CYS A 141 13.32 -8.45 13.45
#